data_AF-A0A1E1W249-F1
#
_entry.id   AF-A0A1E1W249-F1
#
_cell.length_a   1.000
_cell.length_b   1.000
_cell.length_c   1.000
_cell.angle_alpha   90.00
_cell.angle_beta   90.00
_cell.angle_gamma   90.00
#
_symmetry.space_group_name_H-M   'P 1'
#
loop_
_entity.id
_entity.type
_entity.pdbx_description
1 polymer ?
#
loop_
_entity_poly.entity_id
_entity_poly.type
_entity_poly.pdbx_seq_one_letter_code
_entity_poly.pdbx_strand_id
1 'polypeptide(L)'
;RLRVTLDGSELALPPLQALVALNIPSWGAGVDLWSMGSEDDVGEQSISDGKLEIVGISSSFHIARLQCGLAKPYRFAQASKVKIEMEGSCAMQVDGEPWMQGP
;
A
#
# COMPACT_ATOMS: atom_id res chain seq x y z
N ARG A 1 15.52 -0.73 -6.60
CA ARG A 1 14.77 0.50 -6.24
C ARG A 1 13.41 0.43 -6.92
N LEU A 2 12.33 0.89 -6.26
CA LEU A 2 10.99 0.93 -6.86
C LEU A 2 10.72 2.32 -7.44
N ARG A 3 10.18 2.36 -8.66
CA ARG A 3 9.50 3.52 -9.26
C ARG A 3 8.03 3.20 -9.35
N VAL A 4 7.17 4.10 -8.87
CA VAL A 4 5.73 3.89 -8.82
C VAL A 4 5.05 5.04 -9.54
N THR A 5 4.16 4.71 -10.48
CA THR A 5 3.33 5.68 -11.20
C THR A 5 1.86 5.36 -10.92
N LEU A 6 1.12 6.38 -10.48
CA LEU A 6 -0.31 6.32 -10.20
C LEU A 6 -1.05 7.21 -11.20
N ASP A 7 -1.96 6.63 -11.98
CA ASP A 7 -2.75 7.36 -12.99
C ASP A 7 -1.90 8.26 -13.92
N GLY A 8 -0.69 7.82 -14.25
CA GLY A 8 0.24 8.54 -15.12
C GLY A 8 1.17 9.54 -14.43
N SER A 9 1.03 9.75 -13.11
CA SER A 9 1.88 10.62 -12.31
C SER A 9 2.83 9.82 -11.42
N GLU A 10 4.12 10.17 -11.40
CA GLU A 10 5.10 9.50 -10.55
C GLU A 10 4.86 9.84 -9.07
N LEU A 11 4.84 8.82 -8.22
CA LEU A 11 4.65 8.95 -6.79
C LEU A 11 6.01 9.09 -6.08
N ALA A 12 6.19 10.19 -5.36
CA ALA A 12 7.35 10.37 -4.49
C ALA A 12 7.23 9.47 -3.25
N LEU A 13 8.12 8.48 -3.14
CA LEU A 13 8.14 7.54 -2.02
C LEU A 13 9.16 7.95 -0.95
N PRO A 14 8.80 7.98 0.35
CA PRO A 14 9.78 7.98 1.42
C PRO A 14 10.50 6.62 1.48
N PRO A 15 11.53 6.46 2.33
CA PRO A 15 12.10 5.14 2.61
C PRO A 15 11.03 4.20 3.19
N LEU A 16 10.71 3.14 2.44
CA LEU A 16 9.73 2.12 2.81
C LEU A 16 10.34 0.72 2.75
N GLN A 17 9.80 -0.20 3.55
CA GLN A 17 10.09 -1.63 3.46
C GLN A 17 9.04 -2.40 2.64
N ALA A 18 7.81 -1.90 2.56
CA ALA A 18 6.77 -2.47 1.71
C ALA A 18 5.84 -1.39 1.15
N LEU A 19 5.38 -1.64 -0.07
CA LEU A 19 4.26 -0.95 -0.70
C LEU A 19 3.10 -1.94 -0.80
N VAL A 20 1.90 -1.49 -0.44
CA VAL A 20 0.69 -2.30 -0.42
C VAL A 20 -0.35 -1.62 -1.30
N ALA A 21 -0.98 -2.38 -2.20
CA ALA A 21 -2.15 -1.94 -2.93
C ALA A 21 -3.35 -2.75 -2.41
N LEU A 22 -4.41 -2.07 -2.01
CA LEU A 22 -5.61 -2.70 -1.44
C LEU A 22 -6.80 -2.47 -2.36
N ASN A 23 -7.65 -3.49 -2.48
CA ASN A 23 -9.00 -3.37 -3.02
C ASN A 23 -10.08 -3.53 -1.93
N ILE A 24 -9.73 -4.12 -0.78
CA ILE A 24 -10.64 -4.39 0.34
C ILE A 24 -10.12 -3.73 1.63
N PRO A 25 -11.00 -3.37 2.59
CA PRO A 25 -10.63 -2.69 3.84
C PRO A 25 -9.99 -3.64 4.89
N SER A 26 -9.31 -4.70 4.45
CA SER A 26 -8.76 -5.72 5.34
C SER A 26 -7.43 -6.23 4.82
N TRP A 27 -6.39 -6.02 5.61
CA TRP A 27 -5.02 -6.41 5.31
C TRP A 27 -4.34 -6.98 6.54
N GLY A 28 -3.47 -7.98 6.38
CA GLY A 28 -2.55 -8.45 7.44
C GLY A 28 -3.17 -8.63 8.84
N ALA A 29 -3.84 -9.76 9.08
CA ALA A 29 -4.58 -10.04 10.32
C ALA A 29 -5.82 -9.15 10.56
N GLY A 30 -6.44 -8.66 9.48
CA GLY A 30 -7.72 -7.94 9.55
C GLY A 30 -7.61 -6.45 9.83
N VAL A 31 -6.42 -5.87 9.65
CA VAL A 31 -6.16 -4.44 9.84
C VAL A 31 -6.75 -3.65 8.67
N ASP A 32 -7.57 -2.66 8.99
CA ASP A 32 -8.07 -1.68 8.01
C ASP A 32 -7.07 -0.52 7.91
N LEU A 33 -6.11 -0.64 6.99
CA LEU A 33 -5.05 0.35 6.83
C LEU A 33 -5.55 1.71 6.33
N TRP A 34 -6.64 1.73 5.55
CA TRP A 34 -7.07 2.97 4.88
C TRP A 34 -7.84 3.89 5.82
N SER A 35 -8.66 3.32 6.70
CA SER A 35 -9.40 4.07 7.72
C SER A 35 -8.52 4.50 8.91
N MET A 36 -7.27 4.03 9.01
CA MET A 36 -6.30 4.45 10.03
C MET A 36 -5.76 5.87 9.76
N GLY A 37 -6.52 6.88 10.15
CA GLY A 37 -6.10 8.29 10.09
C GLY A 37 -7.28 9.26 10.13
N SER A 38 -7.05 10.52 9.73
CA SER A 38 -8.18 11.42 9.50
C SER A 38 -8.82 11.07 8.15
N GLU A 39 -10.14 11.18 8.04
CA GLU A 39 -10.85 11.08 6.76
C GLU A 39 -10.53 12.29 5.86
N ASP A 40 -10.19 13.44 6.45
CA ASP A 40 -9.86 14.65 5.67
C ASP A 40 -8.61 14.50 4.78
N ASP A 41 -7.78 13.48 5.03
CA ASP A 41 -6.51 13.28 4.31
C ASP A 41 -6.71 12.53 2.99
N VAL A 42 -7.78 11.74 2.83
CA VAL A 42 -7.98 10.80 1.71
C VAL A 42 -9.46 10.53 1.41
N GLY A 43 -9.78 10.08 0.20
CA GLY A 43 -11.15 9.70 -0.16
C GLY A 43 -11.64 8.43 0.56
N GLU A 44 -12.96 8.24 0.61
CA GLU A 44 -13.58 7.00 1.11
C GLU A 44 -13.19 5.81 0.23
N GLN A 45 -12.81 4.69 0.85
CA GLN A 45 -12.51 3.45 0.14
C GLN A 45 -13.80 2.78 -0.34
N SER A 46 -13.78 2.27 -1.56
CA SER A 46 -14.85 1.45 -2.11
C SER A 46 -14.29 0.27 -2.89
N ILE A 47 -14.81 -0.92 -2.64
CA ILE A 47 -14.36 -2.15 -3.31
C ILE A 47 -14.78 -2.22 -4.80
N SER A 48 -15.61 -1.27 -5.26
CA SER A 48 -16.30 -1.32 -6.56
C SER A 48 -16.20 -0.01 -7.35
N ASP A 49 -15.36 0.93 -6.92
CA ASP A 49 -15.16 2.20 -7.64
C ASP A 49 -14.08 2.11 -8.74
N GLY A 50 -13.44 0.95 -8.88
CA GLY A 50 -12.38 0.71 -9.86
C GLY A 50 -11.05 1.37 -9.50
N LYS A 51 -10.79 1.62 -8.22
CA LYS A 51 -9.53 2.14 -7.69
C LYS A 51 -8.90 1.19 -6.68
N LEU A 52 -7.61 1.39 -6.45
CA LEU A 52 -6.84 0.73 -5.40
C LEU A 52 -6.26 1.76 -4.45
N GLU A 53 -6.30 1.46 -3.16
CA GLU A 53 -5.66 2.25 -2.11
C GLU A 53 -4.16 1.91 -2.03
N ILE A 54 -3.31 2.92 -2.20
CA ILE A 54 -1.86 2.76 -2.20
C ILE A 54 -1.30 3.20 -0.84
N VAL A 55 -0.70 2.25 -0.15
CA VAL A 55 -0.24 2.39 1.23
C VAL A 55 1.22 1.99 1.37
N GLY A 56 1.98 2.71 2.21
CA GLY A 56 3.37 2.44 2.52
C GLY A 56 3.59 1.97 3.95
N ILE A 57 4.47 0.98 4.11
CA ILE A 57 4.92 0.44 5.38
C ILE A 57 6.43 0.63 5.52
N SER A 58 6.86 1.23 6.63
CA SER A 58 8.27 1.58 6.86
C SER A 58 9.07 0.50 7.56
N SER A 59 8.45 -0.39 8.34
CA SER A 59 9.15 -1.52 8.97
C SER A 59 8.21 -2.61 9.50
N SER A 60 8.75 -3.79 9.81
CA SER A 60 7.99 -4.83 10.55
C SER A 60 7.49 -4.34 11.92
N PHE A 61 8.23 -3.45 12.60
CA PHE A 61 7.76 -2.84 13.84
C PHE A 61 6.61 -1.85 13.60
N HIS A 62 6.59 -1.18 12.45
CA HIS A 62 5.46 -0.36 12.02
C HIS A 62 4.21 -1.23 11.86
N ILE A 63 4.31 -2.42 11.24
CA ILE A 63 3.19 -3.38 11.14
C ILE A 63 2.65 -3.76 12.53
N ALA A 64 3.53 -4.13 13.47
CA ALA A 64 3.11 -4.50 14.82
C ALA A 64 2.37 -3.35 15.53
N ARG A 65 2.81 -2.10 15.35
CA ARG A 65 2.13 -0.92 15.91
C ARG A 65 0.79 -0.64 15.23
N LEU A 66 0.67 -0.89 13.92
CA LEU A 66 -0.61 -0.76 13.19
C LEU A 66 -1.64 -1.75 13.73
N GLN A 67 -1.24 -3.02 13.97
CA GLN A 67 -2.12 -4.04 14.53
C GLN A 67 -2.68 -3.67 15.92
N CYS A 68 -1.94 -2.89 16.70
CA CYS A 68 -2.36 -2.41 18.02
C CYS A 68 -2.99 -1.00 18.01
N GLY A 69 -3.17 -0.37 16.84
CA GLY A 69 -3.70 1.00 16.73
C GLY A 69 -2.77 2.10 17.26
N LEU A 70 -1.47 1.83 17.37
CA LEU A 70 -0.45 2.74 17.90
C LEU A 70 0.34 3.50 16.82
N ALA A 71 -0.02 3.32 15.56
CA ALA A 71 0.60 3.98 14.41
C ALA A 71 -0.44 4.21 13.31
N LYS A 72 -0.05 4.99 12.29
CA LYS A 72 -0.82 5.22 11.06
C LYS A 72 0.08 4.90 9.88
N PRO A 73 -0.44 4.27 8.81
CA PRO A 73 0.38 3.95 7.66
C PRO A 73 0.61 5.19 6.79
N TYR A 74 1.51 5.09 5.82
CA TYR A 74 1.63 6.13 4.78
C TYR A 74 0.51 5.92 3.75
N ARG A 75 -0.55 6.73 3.79
CA ARG A 75 -1.64 6.69 2.80
C ARG A 75 -1.30 7.65 1.67
N PHE A 76 -1.07 7.13 0.46
CA PHE A 76 -0.60 7.94 -0.67
C PHE A 76 -1.74 8.47 -1.52
N ALA A 77 -2.52 7.57 -2.13
CA ALA A 77 -3.61 7.93 -3.03
C ALA A 77 -4.50 6.71 -3.32
N GLN A 78 -5.68 6.98 -3.89
CA GLN A 78 -6.48 6.00 -4.62
C GLN A 78 -6.21 6.17 -6.11
N ALA A 79 -5.97 5.07 -6.83
CA ALA A 79 -5.64 5.13 -8.25
C ALA A 79 -6.31 3.99 -9.03
N SER A 80 -6.77 4.29 -10.24
CA SER A 80 -7.34 3.27 -11.15
C SER A 80 -6.26 2.50 -11.90
N LYS A 81 -5.06 3.09 -12.06
CA LYS A 81 -3.91 2.45 -12.68
C LYS A 81 -2.66 2.62 -11.83
N VAL A 82 -2.09 1.49 -11.42
CA VAL A 82 -0.85 1.43 -10.66
C VAL A 82 0.21 0.75 -11.52
N LYS A 83 1.33 1.43 -11.76
CA LYS A 83 2.51 0.85 -12.43
C LYS A 83 3.66 0.83 -11.44
N ILE A 84 4.23 -0.35 -11.23
CA ILE A 84 5.39 -0.56 -10.36
C ILE A 84 6.53 -1.06 -11.24
N GLU A 85 7.65 -0.35 -11.20
CA GLU A 85 8.88 -0.70 -11.92
C GLU A 85 9.99 -0.94 -10.92
N MET A 86 10.72 -2.05 -11.06
CA MET A 86 11.77 -2.44 -10.14
C MET A 86 13.08 -2.70 -10.87
N GLU A 87 14.18 -2.15 -10.33
CA GLU A 87 15.53 -2.33 -10.90
C GLU A 87 16.20 -3.67 -10.51
N GLY A 88 15.53 -4.51 -9.74
CA GLY A 88 16.04 -5.80 -9.27
C GLY A 88 14.94 -6.64 -8.65
N SER A 89 15.29 -7.83 -8.15
CA SER A 89 14.29 -8.74 -7.62
C SER A 89 13.63 -8.25 -6.32
N CYS A 90 12.34 -8.50 -6.17
CA CYS A 90 11.57 -8.15 -4.99
C CYS A 90 10.68 -9.31 -4.55
N ALA A 91 10.51 -9.50 -3.24
CA ALA A 91 9.51 -10.41 -2.72
C ALA A 91 8.13 -9.78 -2.90
N MET A 92 7.20 -10.53 -3.48
CA MET A 92 5.83 -10.09 -3.76
C MET A 92 4.85 -11.07 -3.12
N GLN A 93 3.64 -10.60 -2.88
CA GLN A 93 2.50 -11.42 -2.50
C GLN A 93 1.21 -10.75 -2.99
N VAL A 94 0.25 -11.58 -3.43
CA VAL A 94 -1.11 -11.17 -3.82
C VAL A 94 -2.07 -12.21 -3.27
N ASP A 95 -3.09 -11.76 -2.54
CA ASP A 95 -4.20 -12.57 -1.98
C ASP A 95 -3.81 -13.85 -1.21
N GLY A 96 -2.56 -13.92 -0.75
CA GLY A 96 -2.00 -14.98 0.08
C GLY A 96 -0.85 -15.72 -0.58
N GLU A 97 -0.66 -15.52 -1.89
CA GLU A 97 0.30 -16.27 -2.71
C GLU A 97 1.60 -15.48 -2.89
N PRO A 98 2.74 -15.95 -2.34
CA PRO A 98 4.02 -15.26 -2.44
C PRO A 98 4.84 -15.70 -3.66
N TRP A 99 5.67 -14.79 -4.18
CA TRP A 99 6.71 -15.12 -5.18
C TRP A 99 7.89 -14.15 -5.13
N MET A 100 8.99 -14.50 -5.80
CA MET A 100 10.09 -13.57 -6.09
C MET A 100 9.90 -12.99 -7.49
N GLN A 101 9.60 -11.70 -7.57
CA GLN A 101 9.51 -10.98 -8.82
C GLN A 101 10.93 -10.64 -9.30
N GLY A 102 11.25 -10.99 -10.54
CA GLY A 102 12.43 -10.47 -11.23
C GLY A 102 12.22 -9.05 -11.75
N PRO A 103 13.29 -8.36 -12.18
CA PRO A 103 13.19 -7.06 -12.82
C PRO A 103 12.32 -7.06 -14.09
#